data_AF-A0A074MBG2-F1
#
_entry.id   AF-A0A074MBG2-F1
#
_cell.length_a   1.000
_cell.length_b   1.000
_cell.length_c   1.000
_cell.angle_alpha   90.00
_cell.angle_beta   90.00
_cell.angle_gamma   90.00
#
_symmetry.space_group_name_H-M   'P 1'
#
loop_
_entity.id
_entity.type
_entity.pdbx_description
1 polymer ?
#
loop_
_entity_poly.entity_id
_entity_poly.type
_entity_poly.pdbx_seq_one_letter_code
_entity_poly.pdbx_strand_id
1 'polypeptide(L)' 'MKTSPRICNRKKRFATRAAAEEVAARADVTLRAYKCELCHQYHLTSRTKGMKTPSYERGEL' A
#
# COMPACT_ATOMS: atom_id res chain seq x y z
N MET A 1 -2.64 1.88 11.65
CA MET A 1 -3.23 0.63 11.09
C MET A 1 -2.83 -0.49 12.03
N LYS A 2 -3.73 -1.37 12.49
CA LYS A 2 -3.32 -2.41 13.46
C LYS A 2 -2.56 -3.51 12.73
N THR A 3 -1.26 -3.33 12.60
CA THR A 3 -0.37 -4.30 11.96
C THR A 3 0.00 -5.36 13.00
N SER A 4 -0.34 -6.62 12.75
CA SER A 4 0.15 -7.75 13.55
C SER A 4 0.98 -8.70 12.67
N PRO A 5 1.86 -9.53 13.25
CA PRO A 5 2.63 -10.51 12.48
C PRO A 5 1.74 -11.43 11.62
N ARG A 6 0.58 -11.85 12.15
CA ARG A 6 -0.42 -12.64 11.40
C ARG A 6 -0.94 -11.89 10.17
N ILE A 7 -1.25 -10.60 10.29
CA ILE A 7 -1.75 -9.79 9.16
C ILE A 7 -0.62 -9.51 8.16
N CYS A 8 0.57 -9.17 8.65
CA CYS A 8 1.77 -8.92 7.83
C CYS A 8 2.10 -10.13 6.95
N ASN A 9 2.06 -11.34 7.52
CA ASN A 9 2.37 -12.58 6.79
C ASN A 9 1.33 -12.94 5.73
N ARG A 10 0.08 -12.47 5.85
CA ARG A 10 -0.96 -12.68 4.84
C ARG A 10 -0.93 -11.66 3.71
N LYS A 11 -0.23 -10.53 3.88
CA LYS A 11 -0.19 -9.46 2.88
C LYS A 11 0.95 -9.69 1.90
N LYS A 12 0.70 -9.37 0.62
CA LYS A 12 1.74 -9.29 -0.40
C LYS A 12 2.79 -8.24 -0.02
N ARG A 13 4.07 -8.59 -0.13
CA ARG A 13 5.22 -7.74 0.20
C ARG A 13 5.81 -7.17 -1.09
N PHE A 14 6.10 -5.88 -1.08
CA PHE A 14 6.78 -5.18 -2.17
C PHE A 14 8.07 -4.54 -1.65
N ALA A 15 9.16 -4.68 -2.40
CA ALA A 15 10.46 -4.12 -2.03
C ALA A 15 10.49 -2.59 -2.11
N THR A 16 9.75 -2.01 -3.06
CA THR A 16 9.70 -0.57 -3.29
C THR A 16 8.27 -0.03 -3.22
N ARG A 17 8.15 1.26 -2.93
CA ARG A 17 6.87 1.97 -2.96
C ARG A 17 6.27 1.97 -4.37
N ALA A 18 7.08 2.25 -5.38
CA ALA A 18 6.67 2.29 -6.78
C ALA A 18 6.04 0.96 -7.23
N ALA A 19 6.69 -0.17 -6.94
CA ALA A 19 6.14 -1.49 -7.30
C ALA A 19 4.78 -1.78 -6.63
N ALA A 20 4.57 -1.28 -5.41
CA ALA A 20 3.27 -1.38 -4.75
C ALA A 20 2.23 -0.45 -5.40
N GLU A 21 2.61 0.79 -5.72
CA GLU A 21 1.73 1.78 -6.34
C GLU A 21 1.33 1.37 -7.77
N GLU A 22 2.21 0.74 -8.55
CA GLU A 22 1.86 0.16 -9.86
C GLU A 22 0.76 -0.91 -9.75
N VAL A 23 0.83 -1.76 -8.73
CA VAL A 23 -0.21 -2.77 -8.49
C VAL A 23 -1.50 -2.12 -7.99
N ALA A 24 -1.39 -1.10 -7.14
CA ALA A 24 -2.55 -0.35 -6.68
C ALA A 24 -3.28 0.36 -7.82
N ALA A 25 -2.54 0.96 -8.76
CA ALA A 25 -3.10 1.65 -9.92
C ALA A 25 -3.84 0.73 -10.88
N ARG A 26 -3.48 -0.56 -10.92
CA ARG A 26 -4.14 -1.59 -11.76
C ARG A 26 -5.30 -2.30 -11.06
N ALA A 27 -5.55 -2.03 -9.79
CA ALA A 27 -6.60 -2.70 -9.03
C ALA A 27 -7.97 -2.06 -9.32
N ASP A 28 -9.02 -2.88 -9.40
CA ASP A 28 -10.41 -2.39 -9.55
C ASP A 28 -10.93 -1.65 -8.31
N VAL A 29 -10.20 -1.72 -7.20
CA VAL A 29 -10.52 -1.07 -5.93
C VAL A 29 -9.41 -0.14 -5.52
N THR A 30 -9.75 0.96 -4.85
CA THR A 30 -8.75 1.91 -4.35
C THR A 30 -7.86 1.26 -3.29
N LEU A 31 -6.57 1.17 -3.58
CA LEU A 31 -5.55 0.63 -2.68
C LEU A 31 -4.44 1.65 -2.48
N ARG A 32 -3.94 1.82 -1.26
CA ARG A 32 -2.78 2.68 -0.99
C ARG A 32 -1.60 1.86 -0.50
N ALA A 33 -0.42 2.19 -1.01
CA ALA A 33 0.84 1.66 -0.52
C ALA A 33 1.19 2.31 0.83
N TYR A 34 1.61 1.50 1.79
CA TYR A 34 2.18 1.97 3.05
C TYR A 34 3.40 1.13 3.45
N LYS A 35 4.34 1.77 4.15
CA LYS A 35 5.51 1.08 4.71
C LYS A 35 5.12 0.40 6.01
N CYS A 36 5.32 -0.91 6.07
CA CYS A 36 5.00 -1.71 7.23
C CYS A 36 5.99 -1.44 8.37
N GLU A 37 5.50 -1.17 9.57
CA GLU A 37 6.35 -0.95 10.76
C GLU A 37 6.98 -2.25 11.29
N LEU A 38 6.46 -3.43 10.90
CA LEU A 38 6.98 -4.73 11.36
C LEU A 38 8.08 -5.28 10.46
N CYS A 39 7.85 -5.31 9.14
CA CYS A 39 8.78 -5.93 8.19
C CYS A 39 9.52 -4.91 7.31
N HIS A 40 9.21 -3.62 7.46
CA HIS A 40 9.79 -2.51 6.69
C HIS A 40 9.59 -2.58 5.16
N GLN A 41 8.86 -3.58 4.67
CA GLN A 41 8.41 -3.72 3.28
C GLN A 41 7.14 -2.90 3.03
N TYR A 42 6.79 -2.74 1.75
CA TYR A 42 5.56 -2.06 1.34
C TYR A 42 4.40 -3.05 1.21
N HIS A 43 3.22 -2.62 1.66
CA HIS A 43 1.98 -3.36 1.61
C HIS A 43 0.85 -2.49 1.06
N LEU A 44 -0.22 -3.14 0.59
CA LEU A 44 -1.43 -2.48 0.14
C LEU A 44 -2.52 -2.48 1.23
N THR A 45 -3.30 -1.41 1.25
CA THR A 45 -4.47 -1.25 2.12
C THR A 45 -5.60 -0.52 1.40
N SER A 46 -6.83 -0.95 1.59
CA SER A 46 -8.03 -0.24 1.13
C SER A 46 -8.42 0.93 2.04
N ARG A 47 -7.75 1.08 3.19
CA ARG A 47 -7.94 2.25 4.05
C ARG A 47 -7.37 3.47 3.35
N THR A 48 -8.21 4.45 3.06
CA THR A 48 -7.80 5.73 2.44
C THR A 48 -7.87 6.90 3.41
N LYS A 49 -8.80 6.84 4.39
CA LYS A 49 -9.00 7.88 5.41
C LYS A 49 -7.71 8.15 6.21
N GLY A 50 -7.27 9.40 6.21
CA GLY A 50 -6.07 9.85 6.94
C GLY A 50 -4.74 9.48 6.29
N MET A 51 -4.75 8.93 5.06
CA MET A 51 -3.52 8.70 4.30
C MET A 51 -3.28 9.81 3.28
N LYS A 52 -2.01 10.12 3.01
CA LYS A 52 -1.63 11.03 1.92
C LYS A 52 -2.05 10.41 0.58
N THR A 53 -2.74 11.19 -0.25
CA THR A 53 -3.12 10.79 -1.61
C THR A 53 -1.85 10.59 -2.46
N PRO A 54 -1.60 9.39 -3.00
CA PRO A 54 -0.46 9.12 -3.88
C PRO A 54 -0.60 9.85 -5.22
N SER A 55 0.51 10.10 -5.92
CA SER A 55 0.55 10.86 -7.18
C SER A 55 -0.31 10.25 -8.29
N TYR A 56 -0.37 8.92 -8.37
CA TYR A 56 -1.18 8.25 -9.38
C TYR A 56 -2.70 8.49 -9.20
N GLU A 57 -3.18 8.69 -7.96
CA GLU A 57 -4.58 9.08 -7.69
C GLU A 57 -4.83 10.57 -7.98
N ARG A 58 -3.76 11.39 -8.09
CA ARG A 58 -3.84 12.82 -8.40
C ARG A 58 -3.74 13.12 -9.90
N GLY A 59 -3.51 12.11 -10.74
CA GLY A 59 -3.40 12.26 -12.20
C GLY A 59 -2.08 12.87 -12.68
N GLU A 60 -1.01 12.78 -11.88
CA GLU A 60 0.32 13.35 -12.21
C GLU A 60 1.32 12.28 -12.69
N LEU A 61 0.84 11.25 -13.41
CA LEU A 61 1.71 10.22 -13.99
C LEU A 61 2.49 10.76 -15.18
#